data_AF-A0A926H014-F1
#
_entry.id   AF-A0A926H014-F1
#
_cell.length_a   1.000
_cell.length_b   1.000
_cell.length_c   1.000
_cell.angle_alpha   90.00
_cell.angle_beta   90.00
_cell.angle_gamma   90.00
#
_symmetry.space_group_name_H-M   'P 1'
#
loop_
_entity.id
_entity.type
_entity.pdbx_description
1 polymer ?
#
loop_
_entity_poly.entity_id
_entity_poly.type
_entity_poly.pdbx_seq_one_letter_code
_entity_poly.pdbx_strand_id
1 'polypeptide(L)'
;ALPTPKEEPVFAQNESLYRLLVKATRTNPDERFQTADEMASQLIGVLRETVAATGTPRPVESTQFSGDNAEGLDDPDALDIRALPVPKPDPLDPAAGTILAAASLTDPDQVAAQFEQAMARFPESVEAPLLLARARIEQGRYDDAEKLLKDAQANDPFDWQVTWLRALSAFAQGEHKKAFAGFDAVYSEVPGELAPKVALAFAAESTGDYAAAATLYDRVSRTDPAFTSAAFGLARCRTKAKDRAGAVAAYGRIPATSRRYTLAQVALARVLVRPELAPPGASELAQASVTVQALAMEGYALHQLSVELLRAAIRQVEARAIAPGSADKVLGQPLEATPLRLAVGRELRACARFAKTREEQIALVDAANTERPRTLL
;
A
#
# COMPACT_ATOMS: atom_id res chain seq x y z
N ALA A 1 2.82 -29.45 -23.74
CA ALA A 1 3.18 -28.46 -22.71
C ALA A 1 2.49 -27.15 -23.05
N LEU A 2 2.07 -26.37 -22.07
CA LEU A 2 1.53 -25.02 -22.29
C LEU A 2 2.64 -24.12 -22.87
N PRO A 3 2.35 -23.26 -23.86
CA PRO A 3 3.34 -22.28 -24.35
C PRO A 3 3.67 -21.30 -23.23
N THR A 4 4.93 -20.88 -23.18
CA THR A 4 5.42 -19.93 -22.19
C THR A 4 4.93 -18.51 -22.48
N PRO A 5 4.96 -17.57 -21.50
CA PRO A 5 4.62 -16.17 -21.74
C PRO A 5 5.54 -15.47 -22.75
N LYS A 6 6.69 -16.06 -23.09
CA LYS A 6 7.57 -15.57 -24.16
C LYS A 6 7.08 -15.98 -25.55
N GLU A 7 6.38 -17.11 -25.64
CA GLU A 7 5.87 -17.67 -26.89
C GLU A 7 4.44 -17.18 -27.18
N GLU A 8 3.64 -16.93 -26.15
CA GLU A 8 2.26 -16.45 -26.26
C GLU A 8 2.06 -15.11 -25.52
N PRO A 9 1.97 -13.97 -26.24
CA PRO A 9 1.80 -12.65 -25.63
C PRO A 9 0.56 -12.50 -24.74
N VAL A 10 -0.52 -13.24 -25.00
CA VAL A 10 -1.72 -13.21 -24.15
C VAL A 10 -1.41 -13.67 -22.72
N PHE A 11 -0.51 -14.65 -22.56
CA PHE A 11 -0.08 -15.13 -21.24
C PHE A 11 0.86 -14.16 -20.53
N ALA A 12 1.66 -13.38 -21.26
CA ALA A 12 2.42 -12.29 -20.65
C ALA A 12 1.50 -11.17 -20.12
N GLN A 13 0.41 -10.88 -20.82
CA GLN A 13 -0.58 -9.88 -20.39
C GLN A 13 -1.44 -10.38 -19.22
N ASN A 14 -1.73 -11.68 -19.18
CA ASN A 14 -2.60 -12.32 -18.19
C ASN A 14 -1.83 -13.36 -17.37
N GLU A 15 -0.87 -12.89 -16.59
CA GLU A 15 0.00 -13.74 -15.78
C GLU A 15 -0.77 -14.65 -14.81
N SER A 16 -1.82 -14.13 -14.15
CA SER A 16 -2.67 -14.91 -13.25
C SER A 16 -3.35 -16.08 -13.98
N LEU A 17 -3.81 -15.85 -15.23
CA LEU A 17 -4.38 -16.91 -16.07
C LEU A 17 -3.33 -17.96 -16.42
N TYR A 18 -2.13 -17.53 -16.79
CA TYR A 18 -1.03 -18.45 -17.08
C TYR A 18 -0.69 -19.32 -15.87
N ARG A 19 -0.53 -18.72 -14.68
CA ARG A 19 -0.25 -19.46 -13.43
C ARG A 19 -1.37 -20.45 -13.09
N LEU A 20 -2.63 -20.05 -13.27
CA LEU A 20 -3.78 -20.94 -13.09
C LEU A 20 -3.72 -22.16 -14.03
N LEU A 21 -3.43 -21.94 -15.31
CA LEU A 21 -3.32 -23.04 -16.29
C LEU A 21 -2.13 -23.96 -15.97
N VAL A 22 -1.00 -23.39 -15.54
CA VAL A 22 0.16 -24.18 -15.08
C VAL A 22 -0.22 -25.05 -13.88
N LYS A 23 -0.80 -24.49 -12.81
CA LYS A 23 -1.24 -25.27 -11.64
C LYS A 23 -2.23 -26.37 -12.02
N ALA A 24 -3.24 -26.04 -12.84
CA ALA A 24 -4.25 -27.00 -13.28
C ALA A 24 -3.67 -28.18 -14.09
N THR A 25 -2.50 -28.00 -14.71
CA THR A 25 -1.88 -28.98 -15.62
C THR A 25 -0.55 -29.55 -15.11
N ARG A 26 -0.21 -29.34 -13.83
CA ARG A 26 1.01 -29.93 -13.22
C ARG A 26 1.04 -31.44 -13.39
N THR A 27 2.22 -32.01 -13.58
CA THR A 27 2.35 -33.46 -13.82
C THR A 27 1.94 -34.26 -12.58
N ASN A 28 2.33 -33.80 -11.40
CA ASN A 28 1.90 -34.37 -10.13
C ASN A 28 0.45 -33.95 -9.81
N PRO A 29 -0.50 -34.90 -9.67
CA PRO A 29 -1.89 -34.59 -9.31
C PRO A 29 -2.03 -33.85 -7.98
N ASP A 30 -1.17 -34.15 -7.00
CA ASP A 30 -1.23 -33.56 -5.65
C ASP A 30 -0.89 -32.06 -5.66
N GLU A 31 -0.24 -31.56 -6.71
CA GLU A 31 0.09 -30.14 -6.85
C GLU A 31 -0.97 -29.34 -7.62
N ARG A 32 -1.99 -30.00 -8.18
CA ARG A 32 -3.09 -29.35 -8.89
C ARG A 32 -4.09 -28.72 -7.91
N PHE A 33 -5.14 -28.13 -8.44
CA PHE A 33 -6.34 -27.84 -7.65
C PHE A 33 -6.99 -29.18 -7.25
N GLN A 34 -7.31 -29.35 -5.97
CA GLN A 34 -7.84 -30.60 -5.43
C GLN A 34 -9.32 -30.78 -5.75
N THR A 35 -10.03 -29.67 -5.99
CA THR A 35 -11.44 -29.70 -6.40
C THR A 35 -11.72 -28.74 -7.56
N ALA A 36 -12.80 -29.01 -8.30
CA ALA A 36 -13.29 -28.09 -9.31
C ALA A 36 -13.75 -26.74 -8.71
N ASP A 37 -14.27 -26.76 -7.48
CA ASP A 37 -14.70 -25.55 -6.77
C ASP A 37 -13.51 -24.66 -6.39
N GLU A 38 -12.39 -25.26 -5.95
CA GLU A 38 -11.13 -24.54 -5.70
C GLU A 38 -10.63 -23.87 -7.00
N MET A 39 -10.56 -24.62 -8.10
CA MET A 39 -10.17 -24.08 -9.40
C MET A 39 -11.13 -22.97 -9.87
N ALA A 40 -12.44 -23.17 -9.72
CA ALA A 40 -13.46 -22.20 -10.12
C ALA A 40 -13.35 -20.90 -9.33
N SER A 41 -13.11 -20.98 -8.01
CA SER A 41 -12.89 -19.81 -7.15
C SER A 41 -11.69 -18.99 -7.66
N GLN A 42 -10.56 -19.65 -7.90
CA GLN A 42 -9.36 -18.99 -8.43
C GLN A 42 -9.59 -18.42 -9.84
N LEU A 43 -10.29 -19.14 -10.72
CA LEU A 43 -10.61 -18.69 -12.07
C LEU A 43 -11.52 -17.46 -12.08
N ILE A 44 -12.47 -17.36 -11.15
CA ILE A 44 -13.30 -16.16 -10.97
C ILE A 44 -12.43 -14.98 -10.55
N GLY A 45 -11.45 -15.17 -9.67
CA GLY A 45 -10.46 -14.15 -9.32
C GLY A 45 -9.67 -13.65 -10.54
N VAL A 46 -9.16 -14.58 -11.36
CA VAL A 46 -8.48 -14.26 -12.63
C VAL A 46 -9.38 -13.51 -13.61
N LEU A 47 -10.64 -13.93 -13.75
CA LEU A 47 -11.62 -13.26 -14.61
C LEU A 47 -11.86 -11.81 -14.15
N ARG A 48 -12.02 -11.59 -12.85
CA ARG A 48 -12.23 -10.25 -12.27
C ARG A 48 -11.06 -9.34 -12.56
N GLU A 49 -9.83 -9.83 -12.41
CA GLU A 49 -8.63 -9.09 -12.75
C GLU A 49 -8.58 -8.72 -14.24
N THR A 50 -8.90 -9.67 -15.12
CA THR A 50 -8.92 -9.47 -16.57
C THR A 50 -9.96 -8.42 -16.97
N VAL A 51 -11.16 -8.48 -16.38
CA VAL A 51 -12.22 -7.48 -16.61
C VAL A 51 -11.85 -6.14 -15.98
N ALA A 52 -11.21 -6.11 -14.82
CA ALA A 52 -10.78 -4.87 -14.19
C ALA A 52 -9.72 -4.12 -15.02
N ALA A 53 -8.88 -4.85 -15.77
CA ALA A 53 -7.94 -4.27 -16.71
C ALA A 53 -8.62 -3.44 -17.82
N THR A 54 -9.90 -3.71 -18.14
CA THR A 54 -10.67 -2.91 -19.12
C THR A 54 -11.27 -1.62 -18.54
N GLY A 55 -11.04 -1.34 -17.25
CA GLY A 55 -11.32 -0.04 -16.64
C GLY A 55 -12.46 -0.01 -15.62
N THR A 56 -13.14 -1.13 -15.34
CA THR A 56 -14.17 -1.21 -14.29
C THR A 56 -13.72 -2.13 -13.16
N PRO A 57 -13.48 -1.62 -11.94
CA PRO A 57 -13.11 -2.46 -10.81
C PRO A 57 -14.10 -3.60 -10.54
N ARG A 58 -13.59 -4.72 -10.05
CA ARG A 58 -14.36 -5.94 -9.73
C ARG A 58 -14.00 -6.45 -8.33
N PRO A 59 -14.24 -5.65 -7.28
CA PRO A 59 -13.91 -6.02 -5.91
C PRO A 59 -14.75 -7.22 -5.46
N VAL A 60 -14.16 -8.05 -4.61
CA VAL A 60 -14.83 -9.17 -3.96
C VAL A 60 -14.10 -9.51 -2.68
N GLU A 61 -14.86 -9.91 -1.66
CA GLU A 61 -14.25 -10.51 -0.49
C GLU A 61 -13.68 -11.89 -0.84
N SER A 62 -12.37 -12.06 -0.59
CA SER A 62 -11.71 -13.35 -0.72
C SER A 62 -12.24 -14.34 0.34
N THR A 63 -12.36 -15.61 -0.03
CA THR A 63 -12.64 -16.68 0.93
C THR A 63 -11.37 -17.20 1.61
N GLN A 64 -10.19 -16.91 1.04
CA GLN A 64 -8.89 -17.41 1.52
C GLN A 64 -8.10 -16.36 2.30
N PHE A 65 -8.32 -15.07 2.06
CA PHE A 65 -7.60 -13.98 2.71
C PHE A 65 -8.53 -12.90 3.25
N SER A 66 -8.04 -12.15 4.24
CA SER A 66 -8.62 -10.88 4.64
C SER A 66 -8.51 -9.83 3.53
N GLY A 67 -9.12 -8.66 3.75
CA GLY A 67 -8.84 -7.48 2.95
C GLY A 67 -7.46 -6.87 3.26
N ASP A 68 -7.21 -5.71 2.67
CA ASP A 68 -6.05 -4.85 2.95
C ASP A 68 -6.07 -4.37 4.40
N ASN A 69 -4.96 -4.59 5.13
CA ASN A 69 -4.87 -4.27 6.56
C ASN A 69 -4.10 -2.96 6.81
N ALA A 70 -3.79 -2.20 5.77
CA ALA A 70 -2.99 -0.99 5.84
C ALA A 70 -3.66 0.18 6.58
N GLU A 71 -4.97 0.13 6.85
CA GLU A 71 -5.67 1.16 7.62
C GLU A 71 -5.23 1.25 9.08
N GLY A 72 -4.61 0.19 9.62
CA GLY A 72 -4.12 0.15 11.00
C GLY A 72 -2.72 0.76 11.22
N LEU A 73 -2.07 1.29 10.18
CA LEU A 73 -0.69 1.80 10.26
C LEU A 73 -0.64 3.33 10.24
N ASP A 74 0.20 3.90 11.10
CA ASP A 74 0.43 5.35 11.20
C ASP A 74 1.17 5.90 9.98
N ASP A 75 2.18 5.18 9.50
CA ASP A 75 2.93 5.55 8.30
C ASP A 75 2.27 4.94 7.05
N PRO A 76 1.67 5.76 6.18
CA PRO A 76 1.03 5.26 4.98
C PRO A 76 2.02 4.66 3.97
N ASP A 77 3.30 4.98 4.07
CA ASP A 77 4.35 4.53 3.16
C ASP A 77 5.17 3.35 3.71
N ALA A 78 4.94 2.95 4.96
CA ALA A 78 5.62 1.80 5.54
C ALA A 78 5.25 0.49 4.83
N LEU A 79 6.27 -0.21 4.35
CA LEU A 79 6.18 -1.59 3.87
C LEU A 79 6.26 -2.53 5.06
N ASP A 80 5.16 -2.66 5.79
CA ASP A 80 5.06 -3.47 7.00
C ASP A 80 4.23 -4.75 6.74
N ILE A 81 4.67 -5.89 7.27
CA ILE A 81 3.96 -7.17 7.15
C ILE A 81 2.53 -7.10 7.74
N ARG A 82 2.28 -6.20 8.69
CA ARG A 82 0.97 -5.99 9.32
C ARG A 82 -0.05 -5.36 8.37
N ALA A 83 0.40 -4.68 7.30
CA ALA A 83 -0.49 -4.21 6.25
C ALA A 83 -0.97 -5.32 5.31
N LEU A 84 -0.24 -6.45 5.23
CA LEU A 84 -0.57 -7.51 4.30
C LEU A 84 -1.82 -8.27 4.75
N PRO A 85 -2.66 -8.74 3.80
CA PRO A 85 -3.79 -9.61 4.11
C PRO A 85 -3.36 -10.86 4.89
N VAL A 86 -4.23 -11.38 5.75
CA VAL A 86 -4.00 -12.59 6.54
C VAL A 86 -4.80 -13.73 5.95
N PRO A 87 -4.24 -14.95 5.80
CA PRO A 87 -5.03 -16.14 5.49
C PRO A 87 -6.20 -16.29 6.45
N LYS A 88 -7.39 -16.58 5.92
CA LYS A 88 -8.59 -16.81 6.71
C LYS A 88 -8.54 -18.24 7.27
N PRO A 89 -8.57 -18.41 8.60
CA PRO A 89 -8.58 -19.74 9.19
C PRO A 89 -9.82 -20.53 8.79
N ASP A 90 -9.70 -21.85 8.66
CA ASP A 90 -10.84 -22.72 8.43
C ASP A 90 -11.89 -22.56 9.55
N PRO A 91 -13.13 -22.14 9.25
CA PRO A 91 -14.19 -22.03 10.26
C PRO A 91 -14.57 -23.37 10.91
N LEU A 92 -14.16 -24.51 10.34
CA LEU A 92 -14.37 -25.84 10.88
C LEU A 92 -13.21 -26.35 11.74
N ASP A 93 -12.11 -25.58 11.88
CA ASP A 93 -10.99 -25.96 12.73
C ASP A 93 -11.44 -26.15 14.20
N PRO A 94 -10.97 -27.19 14.92
CA PRO A 94 -11.33 -27.42 16.32
C PRO A 94 -11.09 -26.22 17.26
N ALA A 95 -10.12 -25.36 16.93
CA ALA A 95 -9.78 -24.15 17.67
C ALA A 95 -10.51 -22.88 17.18
N ALA A 96 -11.46 -22.97 16.25
CA ALA A 96 -12.15 -21.81 15.64
C ALA A 96 -12.71 -20.81 16.68
N GLY A 97 -13.26 -21.29 17.80
CA GLY A 97 -13.73 -20.41 18.88
C GLY A 97 -12.61 -19.62 19.57
N THR A 98 -11.44 -20.23 19.74
CA THR A 98 -10.24 -19.56 20.29
C THR A 98 -9.66 -18.57 19.29
N ILE A 99 -9.63 -18.93 18.01
CA ILE A 99 -9.20 -18.05 16.91
C ILE A 99 -10.05 -16.78 16.87
N LEU A 100 -11.38 -16.93 16.93
CA LEU A 100 -12.30 -15.79 16.97
C LEU A 100 -12.08 -14.90 18.21
N ALA A 101 -11.84 -15.50 19.37
CA ALA A 101 -11.55 -14.75 20.59
C ALA A 101 -10.23 -13.96 20.48
N ALA A 102 -9.21 -14.53 19.82
CA ALA A 102 -7.91 -13.90 19.63
C ALA A 102 -7.96 -12.70 18.66
N ALA A 103 -8.95 -12.63 17.76
CA ALA A 103 -9.08 -11.54 16.78
C ALA A 103 -9.27 -10.14 17.40
N SER A 104 -9.67 -10.06 18.68
CA SER A 104 -9.79 -8.78 19.41
C SER A 104 -8.48 -8.33 20.08
N LEU A 105 -7.45 -9.18 20.09
CA LEU A 105 -6.17 -8.89 20.71
C LEU A 105 -5.26 -8.13 19.73
N THR A 106 -4.56 -7.13 20.23
CA THR A 106 -3.60 -6.32 19.46
C THR A 106 -2.15 -6.53 19.89
N ASP A 107 -1.94 -7.13 21.05
CA ASP A 107 -0.62 -7.41 21.63
C ASP A 107 -0.12 -8.78 21.16
N PRO A 108 0.98 -8.86 20.39
CA PRO A 108 1.53 -10.12 19.90
C PRO A 108 1.84 -11.14 21.01
N ASP A 109 2.20 -10.69 22.22
CA ASP A 109 2.48 -11.59 23.36
C ASP A 109 1.22 -12.28 23.87
N GLN A 110 0.11 -11.56 23.94
CA GLN A 110 -1.18 -12.12 24.32
C GLN A 110 -1.72 -13.06 23.24
N VAL A 111 -1.55 -12.68 21.96
CA VAL A 111 -1.94 -13.52 20.82
C VAL A 111 -1.16 -14.84 20.85
N ALA A 112 0.17 -14.79 21.03
CA ALA A 112 0.99 -15.99 21.09
C ALA A 112 0.61 -16.89 22.28
N ALA A 113 0.43 -16.33 23.48
CA ALA A 113 0.02 -17.11 24.65
C ALA A 113 -1.34 -17.80 24.46
N GLN A 114 -2.28 -17.12 23.78
CA GLN A 114 -3.58 -17.68 23.45
C GLN A 114 -3.46 -18.89 22.51
N PHE A 115 -2.61 -18.82 21.49
CA PHE A 115 -2.41 -19.93 20.56
C PHE A 115 -1.57 -21.08 21.13
N GLU A 116 -0.64 -20.81 22.06
CA GLU A 116 0.02 -21.87 22.83
C GLU A 116 -0.99 -22.68 23.65
N GLN A 117 -1.94 -22.01 24.31
CA GLN A 117 -3.02 -22.67 25.03
C GLN A 117 -3.98 -23.41 24.07
N ALA A 118 -4.24 -22.83 22.89
CA ALA A 118 -5.07 -23.46 21.87
C ALA A 118 -4.48 -24.78 21.40
N MET A 119 -3.17 -24.82 21.10
CA MET A 119 -2.48 -26.05 20.68
C MET A 119 -2.53 -27.14 21.77
N ALA A 120 -2.38 -26.77 23.04
CA ALA A 120 -2.47 -27.72 24.14
C ALA A 120 -3.89 -28.27 24.32
N ARG A 121 -4.92 -27.44 24.11
CA ARG A 121 -6.33 -27.81 24.26
C ARG A 121 -6.89 -28.56 23.04
N PHE A 122 -6.40 -28.24 21.85
CA PHE A 122 -6.86 -28.76 20.57
C PHE A 122 -5.67 -29.29 19.75
N PRO A 123 -5.11 -30.47 20.09
CA PRO A 123 -3.95 -31.03 19.39
C PRO A 123 -4.18 -31.35 17.90
N GLU A 124 -5.44 -31.49 17.49
CA GLU A 124 -5.86 -31.74 16.09
C GLU A 124 -6.03 -30.44 15.28
N SER A 125 -5.87 -29.26 15.89
CA SER A 125 -5.99 -27.98 15.19
C SER A 125 -4.79 -27.77 14.26
N VAL A 126 -5.09 -27.53 12.98
CA VAL A 126 -4.07 -27.20 11.97
C VAL A 126 -3.85 -25.69 11.89
N GLU A 127 -4.84 -24.89 12.27
CA GLU A 127 -4.76 -23.43 12.23
C GLU A 127 -3.98 -22.84 13.42
N ALA A 128 -4.13 -23.40 14.62
CA ALA A 128 -3.46 -22.91 15.83
C ALA A 128 -1.92 -22.80 15.69
N PRO A 129 -1.18 -23.81 15.18
CA PRO A 129 0.26 -23.67 14.98
C PRO A 129 0.65 -22.62 13.92
N LEU A 130 -0.14 -22.45 12.85
CA LEU A 130 0.11 -21.43 11.82
C LEU A 130 -0.08 -20.01 12.38
N LEU A 131 -1.14 -19.81 13.16
CA LEU A 131 -1.43 -18.54 13.81
C LEU A 131 -0.42 -18.22 14.93
N LEU A 132 0.06 -19.22 15.67
CA LEU A 132 1.17 -19.05 16.60
C LEU A 132 2.45 -18.65 15.85
N ALA A 133 2.77 -19.31 14.73
CA ALA A 133 3.94 -18.97 13.93
C ALA A 133 3.87 -17.51 13.43
N ARG A 134 2.69 -17.06 12.98
CA ARG A 134 2.44 -15.66 12.63
C ARG A 134 2.72 -14.71 13.81
N ALA A 135 2.19 -15.00 14.99
CA ALA A 135 2.43 -14.18 16.19
C ALA A 135 3.93 -14.15 16.56
N ARG A 136 4.64 -15.29 16.44
CA ARG A 136 6.10 -15.36 16.66
C ARG A 136 6.88 -14.51 15.65
N ILE A 137 6.45 -14.44 14.39
CA ILE A 137 7.06 -13.55 13.38
C ILE A 137 6.89 -12.08 13.79
N GLU A 138 5.70 -11.69 14.25
CA GLU A 138 5.43 -10.30 14.69
C GLU A 138 6.20 -9.91 15.96
N GLN A 139 6.56 -10.89 16.81
CA GLN A 139 7.45 -10.71 17.97
C GLN A 139 8.95 -10.71 17.60
N GLY A 140 9.31 -11.00 16.35
CA GLY A 140 10.71 -11.19 15.94
C GLY A 140 11.32 -12.54 16.37
N ARG A 141 10.51 -13.50 16.82
CA ARG A 141 10.94 -14.86 17.21
C ARG A 141 10.92 -15.81 16.02
N TYR A 142 11.75 -15.51 15.02
CA TYR A 142 11.73 -16.21 13.72
C TYR A 142 12.07 -17.70 13.79
N ASP A 143 13.03 -18.08 14.65
CA ASP A 143 13.43 -19.49 14.82
C ASP A 143 12.29 -20.34 15.42
N ASP A 144 11.49 -19.75 16.31
CA ASP A 144 10.35 -20.45 16.90
C ASP A 144 9.20 -20.58 15.91
N ALA A 145 8.99 -19.56 15.07
CA ALA A 145 8.08 -19.66 13.94
C ALA A 145 8.50 -20.78 12.98
N GLU A 146 9.79 -20.87 12.61
CA GLU A 146 10.26 -21.91 11.68
C GLU A 146 10.10 -23.33 12.23
N LYS A 147 10.26 -23.55 13.54
CA LYS A 147 9.98 -24.87 14.15
C LYS A 147 8.52 -25.28 13.93
N LEU A 148 7.58 -24.39 14.23
CA LEU A 148 6.14 -24.63 14.05
C LEU A 148 5.81 -24.88 12.57
N LEU A 149 6.39 -24.09 11.66
CA LEU A 149 6.17 -24.21 10.22
C LEU A 149 6.76 -25.49 9.63
N LYS A 150 7.87 -25.98 10.18
CA LYS A 150 8.45 -27.27 9.80
C LYS A 150 7.55 -28.44 10.18
N ASP A 151 6.98 -28.41 11.37
CA ASP A 151 6.05 -29.44 11.84
C ASP A 151 4.74 -29.39 11.04
N ALA A 152 4.21 -28.20 10.75
CA ALA A 152 3.04 -28.02 9.88
C ALA A 152 3.27 -28.59 8.47
N GLN A 153 4.44 -28.29 7.87
CA GLN A 153 4.78 -28.83 6.55
C GLN A 153 4.96 -30.36 6.53
N ALA A 154 5.40 -30.95 7.65
CA ALA A 154 5.52 -32.40 7.74
C ALA A 154 4.14 -33.09 7.73
N ASN A 155 3.11 -32.42 8.25
CA ASN A 155 1.73 -32.89 8.25
C ASN A 155 1.05 -32.68 6.89
N ASP A 156 1.25 -31.50 6.26
CA ASP A 156 0.79 -31.20 4.91
C ASP A 156 1.91 -30.55 4.07
N PRO A 157 2.60 -31.33 3.21
CA PRO A 157 3.67 -30.81 2.36
C PRO A 157 3.23 -29.79 1.30
N PHE A 158 1.94 -29.72 0.99
CA PHE A 158 1.38 -28.88 -0.07
C PHE A 158 0.65 -27.64 0.45
N ASP A 159 0.62 -27.43 1.78
CA ASP A 159 0.02 -26.24 2.37
C ASP A 159 0.82 -24.98 2.01
N TRP A 160 0.22 -24.16 1.14
CA TRP A 160 0.80 -22.90 0.71
C TRP A 160 0.88 -21.87 1.86
N GLN A 161 0.07 -22.00 2.92
CA GLN A 161 0.10 -21.09 4.07
C GLN A 161 1.44 -21.14 4.81
N VAL A 162 2.07 -22.32 4.85
CA VAL A 162 3.44 -22.47 5.38
C VAL A 162 4.42 -21.62 4.55
N THR A 163 4.32 -21.68 3.22
CA THR A 163 5.17 -20.89 2.32
C THR A 163 4.92 -19.39 2.48
N TRP A 164 3.65 -18.99 2.64
CA TRP A 164 3.25 -17.62 2.94
C TRP A 164 3.87 -17.10 4.25
N LEU A 165 3.78 -17.86 5.34
CA LEU A 165 4.34 -17.46 6.64
C LEU A 165 5.87 -17.42 6.63
N ARG A 166 6.53 -18.34 5.92
CA ARG A 166 7.99 -18.25 5.70
C ARG A 166 8.39 -17.02 4.89
N ALA A 167 7.60 -16.63 3.89
CA ALA A 167 7.83 -15.42 3.11
C ALA A 167 7.65 -14.15 3.97
N LEU A 168 6.63 -14.12 4.84
CA LEU A 168 6.44 -13.05 5.83
C LEU A 168 7.61 -12.96 6.81
N SER A 169 8.06 -14.11 7.35
CA SER A 169 9.22 -14.18 8.24
C SER A 169 10.49 -13.66 7.56
N ALA A 170 10.74 -14.07 6.32
CA ALA A 170 11.85 -13.57 5.52
C ALA A 170 11.75 -12.05 5.27
N PHE A 171 10.55 -11.54 4.98
CA PHE A 171 10.34 -10.11 4.76
C PHE A 171 10.62 -9.30 6.04
N ALA A 172 10.11 -9.77 7.19
CA ALA A 172 10.33 -9.15 8.50
C ALA A 172 11.81 -9.09 8.90
N GLN A 173 12.59 -10.08 8.47
CA GLN A 173 14.05 -10.14 8.67
C GLN A 173 14.86 -9.30 7.67
N GLY A 174 14.22 -8.64 6.70
CA GLY A 174 14.90 -7.91 5.64
C GLY A 174 15.44 -8.79 4.50
N GLU A 175 15.14 -10.09 4.49
CA GLU A 175 15.51 -11.05 3.44
C GLU A 175 14.59 -10.91 2.21
N HIS A 176 14.45 -9.70 1.66
CA HIS A 176 13.41 -9.36 0.68
C HIS A 176 13.45 -10.20 -0.61
N LYS A 177 14.63 -10.67 -1.04
CA LYS A 177 14.74 -11.59 -2.19
C LYS A 177 14.13 -12.97 -1.91
N LYS A 178 14.30 -13.47 -0.70
CA LYS A 178 13.71 -14.75 -0.27
C LYS A 178 12.20 -14.60 -0.07
N ALA A 179 11.78 -13.47 0.52
CA ALA A 179 10.37 -13.13 0.60
C ALA A 179 9.70 -13.05 -0.78
N PHE A 180 10.35 -12.40 -1.76
CA PHE A 180 9.88 -12.34 -3.14
C PHE A 180 9.65 -13.75 -3.71
N ALA A 181 10.64 -14.64 -3.61
CA ALA A 181 10.51 -16.01 -4.10
C ALA A 181 9.36 -16.78 -3.41
N GLY A 182 9.20 -16.60 -2.10
CA GLY A 182 8.11 -17.22 -1.33
C GLY A 182 6.73 -16.70 -1.73
N PHE A 183 6.55 -15.38 -1.83
CA PHE A 183 5.27 -14.81 -2.28
C PHE A 183 4.94 -15.15 -3.74
N ASP A 184 5.95 -15.26 -4.61
CA ASP A 184 5.77 -15.71 -6.00
C ASP A 184 5.32 -17.18 -6.08
N ALA A 185 5.86 -18.03 -5.20
CA ALA A 185 5.40 -19.41 -5.06
C ALA A 185 3.93 -19.45 -4.61
N VAL A 186 3.54 -18.70 -3.58
CA VAL A 186 2.14 -18.61 -3.12
C VAL A 186 1.22 -18.08 -4.22
N TYR A 187 1.65 -17.07 -4.99
CA TYR A 187 0.89 -16.57 -6.13
C TYR A 187 0.63 -17.68 -7.19
N SER A 188 1.56 -18.63 -7.34
CA SER A 188 1.35 -19.78 -8.23
C SER A 188 0.36 -20.80 -7.68
N GLU A 189 0.19 -20.87 -6.35
CA GLU A 189 -0.79 -21.74 -5.69
C GLU A 189 -2.20 -21.13 -5.71
N VAL A 190 -2.31 -19.83 -5.52
CA VAL A 190 -3.57 -19.09 -5.42
C VAL A 190 -3.62 -17.89 -6.39
N PRO A 191 -3.59 -18.15 -7.72
CA PRO A 191 -3.41 -17.11 -8.74
C PRO A 191 -4.59 -16.12 -8.86
N GLY A 192 -5.78 -16.51 -8.38
CA GLY A 192 -6.95 -15.64 -8.35
C GLY A 192 -6.92 -14.59 -7.24
N GLU A 193 -6.09 -14.79 -6.21
CA GLU A 193 -6.06 -13.93 -5.03
C GLU A 193 -5.26 -12.63 -5.24
N LEU A 194 -5.69 -11.55 -4.57
CA LEU A 194 -4.98 -10.26 -4.58
C LEU A 194 -3.87 -10.19 -3.52
N ALA A 195 -4.04 -10.91 -2.41
CA ALA A 195 -3.10 -10.94 -1.29
C ALA A 195 -1.65 -11.33 -1.66
N PRO A 196 -1.39 -12.43 -2.39
CA PRO A 196 -0.03 -12.76 -2.81
C PRO A 196 0.56 -11.73 -3.77
N LYS A 197 -0.25 -11.06 -4.60
CA LYS A 197 0.21 -10.04 -5.54
C LYS A 197 0.68 -8.78 -4.83
N VAL A 198 -0.05 -8.31 -3.81
CA VAL A 198 0.37 -7.15 -3.03
C VAL A 198 1.60 -7.46 -2.17
N ALA A 199 1.71 -8.66 -1.59
CA ALA A 199 2.89 -9.08 -0.85
C ALA A 199 4.13 -9.22 -1.75
N LEU A 200 3.96 -9.79 -2.94
CA LEU A 200 5.01 -9.86 -3.96
C LEU A 200 5.44 -8.45 -4.42
N ALA A 201 4.49 -7.51 -4.54
CA ALA A 201 4.79 -6.11 -4.84
C ALA A 201 5.60 -5.42 -3.73
N PHE A 202 5.26 -5.68 -2.45
CA PHE A 202 6.06 -5.21 -1.31
C PHE A 202 7.50 -5.70 -1.41
N ALA A 203 7.70 -7.01 -1.66
CA ALA A 203 9.03 -7.59 -1.80
C ALA A 203 9.80 -7.04 -3.02
N ALA A 204 9.10 -6.84 -4.15
CA ALA A 204 9.69 -6.22 -5.35
C ALA A 204 10.12 -4.78 -5.06
N GLU A 205 9.29 -3.97 -4.40
CA GLU A 205 9.62 -2.60 -4.02
C GLU A 205 10.83 -2.55 -3.08
N SER A 206 10.87 -3.42 -2.06
CA SER A 206 11.98 -3.50 -1.11
C SER A 206 13.29 -4.00 -1.73
N THR A 207 13.24 -4.69 -2.87
CA THR A 207 14.46 -5.08 -3.63
C THR A 207 14.87 -4.02 -4.66
N GLY A 208 14.10 -2.94 -4.81
CA GLY A 208 14.37 -1.86 -5.76
C GLY A 208 13.83 -2.11 -7.17
N ASP A 209 13.11 -3.21 -7.41
CA ASP A 209 12.44 -3.47 -8.68
C ASP A 209 11.08 -2.75 -8.72
N TYR A 210 11.14 -1.43 -8.83
CA TYR A 210 9.97 -0.56 -8.88
C TYR A 210 9.08 -0.82 -10.11
N ALA A 211 9.63 -1.39 -11.20
CA ALA A 211 8.86 -1.69 -12.39
C ALA A 211 7.97 -2.94 -12.20
N ALA A 212 8.53 -4.01 -11.62
CA ALA A 212 7.77 -5.19 -11.25
C ALA A 212 6.73 -4.85 -10.16
N ALA A 213 7.14 -4.11 -9.11
CA ALA A 213 6.24 -3.66 -8.05
C ALA A 213 5.08 -2.84 -8.60
N ALA A 214 5.34 -1.86 -9.48
CA ALA A 214 4.29 -1.04 -10.10
C ALA A 214 3.28 -1.89 -10.88
N THR A 215 3.73 -2.94 -11.58
CA THR A 215 2.83 -3.81 -12.36
C THR A 215 1.86 -4.57 -11.45
N LEU A 216 2.38 -5.13 -10.35
CA LEU A 216 1.58 -5.86 -9.37
C LEU A 216 0.62 -4.94 -8.60
N TYR A 217 1.11 -3.78 -8.15
CA TYR A 217 0.28 -2.78 -7.49
C TYR A 217 -0.81 -2.21 -8.41
N ASP A 218 -0.51 -2.00 -9.69
CA ASP A 218 -1.48 -1.55 -10.68
C ASP A 218 -2.61 -2.58 -10.86
N ARG A 219 -2.26 -3.85 -10.98
CA ARG A 219 -3.21 -4.97 -11.09
C ARG A 219 -4.13 -5.06 -9.87
N VAL A 220 -3.57 -5.02 -8.66
CA VAL A 220 -4.33 -5.10 -7.40
C VAL A 220 -5.26 -3.90 -7.25
N SER A 221 -4.74 -2.67 -7.34
CA SER A 221 -5.54 -1.45 -7.12
C SER A 221 -6.61 -1.18 -8.19
N ARG A 222 -6.45 -1.71 -9.41
CA ARG A 222 -7.53 -1.70 -10.43
C ARG A 222 -8.62 -2.71 -10.12
N THR A 223 -8.25 -3.89 -9.62
CA THR A 223 -9.20 -4.97 -9.33
C THR A 223 -10.05 -4.61 -8.13
N ASP A 224 -9.41 -4.17 -7.05
CA ASP A 224 -10.09 -3.73 -5.83
C ASP A 224 -9.47 -2.41 -5.29
N PRO A 225 -10.16 -1.27 -5.45
CA PRO A 225 -9.74 0.02 -4.92
C PRO A 225 -9.67 0.10 -3.38
N ALA A 226 -10.24 -0.87 -2.66
CA ALA A 226 -10.10 -0.97 -1.20
C ALA A 226 -8.69 -1.42 -0.78
N PHE A 227 -7.89 -1.98 -1.69
CA PHE A 227 -6.46 -2.23 -1.47
C PHE A 227 -5.65 -0.93 -1.58
N THR A 228 -5.82 -0.09 -0.57
CA THR A 228 -5.14 1.20 -0.45
C THR A 228 -3.62 1.06 -0.45
N SER A 229 -3.07 0.01 0.18
CA SER A 229 -1.63 -0.29 0.15
C SER A 229 -1.10 -0.41 -1.28
N ALA A 230 -1.88 -0.99 -2.20
CA ALA A 230 -1.51 -1.09 -3.59
C ALA A 230 -1.55 0.25 -4.32
N ALA A 231 -2.53 1.10 -4.05
CA ALA A 231 -2.59 2.45 -4.62
C ALA A 231 -1.42 3.33 -4.13
N PHE A 232 -1.10 3.29 -2.83
CA PHE A 232 0.07 3.97 -2.26
C PHE A 232 1.39 3.43 -2.84
N GLY A 233 1.55 2.10 -2.92
CA GLY A 233 2.74 1.47 -3.52
C GLY A 233 2.92 1.81 -4.99
N LEU A 234 1.85 1.81 -5.77
CA LEU A 234 1.88 2.26 -7.16
C LEU A 234 2.34 3.72 -7.26
N ALA A 235 1.79 4.61 -6.42
CA ALA A 235 2.18 6.02 -6.41
C ALA A 235 3.66 6.23 -6.07
N ARG A 236 4.20 5.46 -5.11
CA ARG A 236 5.64 5.47 -4.79
C ARG A 236 6.50 4.99 -5.95
N CYS A 237 6.14 3.86 -6.58
CA CYS A 237 6.87 3.34 -7.73
C CYS A 237 6.86 4.33 -8.92
N ARG A 238 5.71 4.96 -9.19
CA ARG A 238 5.56 5.98 -10.24
C ARG A 238 6.37 7.24 -9.93
N THR A 239 6.38 7.66 -8.67
CA THR A 239 7.24 8.75 -8.19
C THR A 239 8.72 8.43 -8.41
N LYS A 240 9.18 7.21 -8.10
CA LYS A 240 10.57 6.77 -8.37
C LYS A 240 10.89 6.78 -9.86
N ALA A 241 9.93 6.42 -10.70
CA ALA A 241 10.03 6.51 -12.16
C ALA A 241 9.90 7.94 -12.72
N LYS A 242 9.76 8.97 -11.87
CA LYS A 242 9.49 10.38 -12.24
C LYS A 242 8.20 10.59 -13.03
N ASP A 243 7.27 9.64 -12.94
CA ASP A 243 5.95 9.68 -13.57
C ASP A 243 4.96 10.36 -12.61
N ARG A 244 4.96 11.70 -12.60
CA ARG A 244 4.04 12.50 -11.77
C ARG A 244 2.58 12.16 -12.08
N ALA A 245 2.22 12.10 -13.35
CA ALA A 245 0.84 11.87 -13.78
C ALA A 245 0.35 10.48 -13.30
N GLY A 246 1.19 9.45 -13.45
CA GLY A 246 0.91 8.11 -12.96
C GLY A 246 0.79 8.04 -11.44
N ALA A 247 1.60 8.79 -10.69
CA ALA A 247 1.51 8.85 -9.23
C ALA A 247 0.22 9.54 -8.76
N VAL A 248 -0.18 10.64 -9.41
CA VAL A 248 -1.46 11.32 -9.14
C VAL A 248 -2.64 10.40 -9.46
N ALA A 249 -2.60 9.70 -10.60
CA ALA A 249 -3.63 8.75 -10.99
C ALA A 249 -3.74 7.58 -9.99
N ALA A 250 -2.62 7.12 -9.43
CA ALA A 250 -2.59 6.06 -8.42
C ALA A 250 -3.29 6.48 -7.12
N TYR A 251 -2.94 7.65 -6.55
CA TYR A 251 -3.65 8.17 -5.37
C TYR A 251 -5.14 8.42 -5.63
N GLY A 252 -5.48 8.85 -6.84
CA GLY A 252 -6.87 9.06 -7.27
C GLY A 252 -7.74 7.80 -7.31
N ARG A 253 -7.16 6.59 -7.20
CA ARG A 253 -7.94 5.35 -7.11
C ARG A 253 -8.54 5.11 -5.74
N ILE A 254 -8.03 5.76 -4.70
CA ILE A 254 -8.46 5.53 -3.33
C ILE A 254 -9.87 6.13 -3.15
N PRO A 255 -10.89 5.31 -2.79
CA PRO A 255 -12.25 5.80 -2.65
C PRO A 255 -12.39 6.84 -1.55
N ALA A 256 -13.30 7.82 -1.74
CA ALA A 256 -13.61 8.84 -0.73
C ALA A 256 -14.17 8.26 0.59
N THR A 257 -14.66 7.01 0.56
CA THR A 257 -15.14 6.28 1.73
C THR A 257 -14.04 5.61 2.55
N SER A 258 -12.81 5.52 2.04
CA SER A 258 -11.68 4.93 2.77
C SER A 258 -11.21 5.84 3.90
N ARG A 259 -10.81 5.24 5.02
CA ARG A 259 -10.19 5.98 6.14
C ARG A 259 -8.87 6.63 5.74
N ARG A 260 -8.21 6.11 4.69
CA ARG A 260 -6.96 6.63 4.15
C ARG A 260 -7.14 7.68 3.04
N TYR A 261 -8.38 8.08 2.72
CA TYR A 261 -8.63 9.05 1.65
C TYR A 261 -7.93 10.39 1.90
N THR A 262 -8.07 10.97 3.10
CA THR A 262 -7.42 12.24 3.44
C THR A 262 -5.89 12.14 3.32
N LEU A 263 -5.29 11.05 3.79
CA LEU A 263 -3.86 10.80 3.64
C LEU A 263 -3.44 10.73 2.17
N ALA A 264 -4.23 10.06 1.33
CA ALA A 264 -3.98 9.96 -0.11
C ALA A 264 -4.06 11.33 -0.80
N GLN A 265 -5.03 12.16 -0.45
CA GLN A 265 -5.18 13.51 -1.03
C GLN A 265 -4.04 14.44 -0.60
N VAL A 266 -3.57 14.35 0.65
CA VAL A 266 -2.36 15.06 1.10
C VAL A 266 -1.12 14.61 0.31
N ALA A 267 -0.94 13.30 0.14
CA ALA A 267 0.18 12.74 -0.63
C ALA A 267 0.12 13.15 -2.12
N LEU A 268 -1.08 13.16 -2.71
CA LEU A 268 -1.35 13.63 -4.06
C LEU A 268 -0.95 15.10 -4.24
N ALA A 269 -1.40 15.99 -3.34
CA ALA A 269 -1.05 17.40 -3.39
C ALA A 269 0.47 17.62 -3.31
N ARG A 270 1.16 16.84 -2.46
CA ARG A 270 2.62 16.88 -2.35
C ARG A 270 3.34 16.40 -3.61
N VAL A 271 2.86 15.34 -4.26
CA VAL A 271 3.44 14.83 -5.51
C VAL A 271 3.31 15.83 -6.66
N LEU A 272 2.18 16.53 -6.74
CA LEU A 272 1.96 17.57 -7.75
C LEU A 272 3.02 18.68 -7.69
N VAL A 273 3.42 19.09 -6.49
CA VAL A 273 4.35 20.21 -6.28
C VAL A 273 5.80 19.80 -6.02
N ARG A 274 6.10 18.50 -6.07
CA ARG A 274 7.43 17.95 -5.81
C ARG A 274 8.42 18.33 -6.94
N PRO A 275 9.42 19.19 -6.66
CA PRO A 275 10.31 19.70 -7.70
C PRO A 275 11.30 18.65 -8.25
N GLU A 276 11.60 17.59 -7.49
CA GLU A 276 12.54 16.53 -7.88
C GLU A 276 12.00 15.64 -9.00
N LEU A 277 10.68 15.62 -9.20
CA LEU A 277 10.03 14.92 -10.32
C LEU A 277 10.14 15.77 -11.59
N ALA A 278 9.62 16.99 -11.51
CA ALA A 278 9.73 18.05 -12.51
C ALA A 278 9.34 19.39 -11.84
N PRO A 279 9.69 20.56 -12.37
CA PRO A 279 9.04 21.80 -11.96
C PRO A 279 7.51 21.72 -12.20
N PRO A 280 6.63 22.03 -11.23
CA PRO A 280 5.20 22.08 -11.48
C PRO A 280 4.82 23.25 -12.39
N GLY A 281 3.93 23.02 -13.35
CA GLY A 281 3.31 24.08 -14.15
C GLY A 281 2.12 24.71 -13.43
N ALA A 282 1.45 25.65 -14.10
CA ALA A 282 0.26 26.31 -13.54
C ALA A 282 -0.89 25.31 -13.30
N SER A 283 -1.04 24.32 -14.17
CA SER A 283 -2.07 23.28 -14.03
C SER A 283 -1.84 22.39 -12.80
N GLU A 284 -0.62 21.93 -12.55
CA GLU A 284 -0.31 21.12 -11.36
C GLU A 284 -0.50 21.93 -10.07
N LEU A 285 -0.11 23.21 -10.06
CA LEU A 285 -0.32 24.10 -8.92
C LEU A 285 -1.81 24.36 -8.66
N ALA A 286 -2.61 24.58 -9.71
CA ALA A 286 -4.05 24.76 -9.60
C ALA A 286 -4.73 23.47 -9.09
N GLN A 287 -4.34 22.31 -9.63
CA GLN A 287 -4.86 21.02 -9.15
C GLN A 287 -4.50 20.78 -7.69
N ALA A 288 -3.26 21.03 -7.28
CA ALA A 288 -2.85 20.91 -5.88
C ALA A 288 -3.63 21.87 -4.97
N SER A 289 -3.89 23.10 -5.44
CA SER A 289 -4.75 24.05 -4.72
C SER A 289 -6.17 23.52 -4.51
N VAL A 290 -6.80 22.98 -5.55
CA VAL A 290 -8.14 22.39 -5.45
C VAL A 290 -8.14 21.21 -4.48
N THR A 291 -7.15 20.33 -4.57
CA THR A 291 -7.01 19.20 -3.64
C THR A 291 -6.91 19.66 -2.20
N VAL A 292 -6.02 20.62 -1.90
CA VAL A 292 -5.82 21.15 -0.53
C VAL A 292 -7.09 21.82 0.00
N GLN A 293 -7.80 22.58 -0.83
CA GLN A 293 -9.04 23.27 -0.43
C GLN A 293 -10.21 22.31 -0.18
N ALA A 294 -10.20 21.13 -0.80
CA ALA A 294 -11.22 20.11 -0.61
C ALA A 294 -10.96 19.21 0.62
N LEU A 295 -9.80 19.32 1.28
CA LEU A 295 -9.49 18.54 2.47
C LEU A 295 -10.37 18.99 3.64
N ALA A 296 -11.20 18.07 4.15
CA ALA A 296 -11.92 18.24 5.41
C ALA A 296 -10.96 18.02 6.61
N MET A 297 -9.91 18.83 6.69
CA MET A 297 -8.94 18.82 7.79
C MET A 297 -8.65 20.23 8.27
N GLU A 298 -8.28 20.40 9.53
CA GLU A 298 -7.94 21.69 10.11
C GLU A 298 -6.65 21.59 10.93
N GLY A 299 -6.11 22.75 11.33
CA GLY A 299 -4.96 22.82 12.23
C GLY A 299 -3.61 22.82 11.53
N TYR A 300 -2.57 22.46 12.28
CA TYR A 300 -1.17 22.62 11.86
C TYR A 300 -0.86 21.96 10.51
N ALA A 301 -1.31 20.71 10.30
CA ALA A 301 -1.00 19.95 9.09
C ALA A 301 -1.55 20.61 7.81
N LEU A 302 -2.75 21.20 7.86
CA LEU A 302 -3.31 21.93 6.71
C LEU A 302 -2.49 23.18 6.39
N HIS A 303 -2.19 23.98 7.40
CA HIS A 303 -1.42 25.21 7.22
C HIS A 303 0.01 24.91 6.70
N GLN A 304 0.63 23.83 7.20
CA GLN A 304 1.93 23.38 6.70
C GLN A 304 1.86 22.98 5.22
N LEU A 305 0.85 22.20 4.82
CA LEU A 305 0.64 21.82 3.43
C LEU A 305 0.38 23.04 2.52
N SER A 306 -0.39 24.01 3.00
CA SER A 306 -0.62 25.28 2.30
C SER A 306 0.68 26.07 2.09
N VAL A 307 1.56 26.12 3.10
CA VAL A 307 2.90 26.73 2.98
C VAL A 307 3.74 26.00 1.93
N GLU A 308 3.76 24.67 1.93
CA GLU A 308 4.49 23.85 0.94
C GLU A 308 4.06 24.21 -0.50
N LEU A 309 2.74 24.24 -0.75
CA LEU A 309 2.16 24.59 -2.04
C LEU A 309 2.47 26.03 -2.46
N LEU A 310 2.27 27.01 -1.58
CA LEU A 310 2.54 28.42 -1.88
C LEU A 310 4.02 28.67 -2.19
N ARG A 311 4.94 28.05 -1.44
CA ARG A 311 6.39 28.13 -1.72
C ARG A 311 6.75 27.48 -3.05
N ALA A 312 6.09 26.38 -3.42
CA ALA A 312 6.25 25.80 -4.74
C ALA A 312 5.82 26.76 -5.85
N ALA A 313 4.68 27.44 -5.69
CA ALA A 313 4.20 28.45 -6.64
C ALA A 313 5.17 29.65 -6.75
N ILE A 314 5.70 30.16 -5.63
CA ILE A 314 6.68 31.26 -5.61
C ILE A 314 7.91 30.89 -6.45
N ARG A 315 8.46 29.68 -6.28
CA ARG A 315 9.62 29.22 -7.05
C ARG A 315 9.36 29.26 -8.56
N GLN A 316 8.17 28.89 -9.00
CA GLN A 316 7.82 28.88 -10.44
C GLN A 316 7.64 30.29 -11.00
N VAL A 317 7.03 31.19 -10.23
CA VAL A 317 6.87 32.61 -10.61
C VAL A 317 8.24 33.29 -10.70
N GLU A 318 9.12 33.07 -9.72
CA GLU A 318 10.47 33.65 -9.70
C GLU A 318 11.36 33.09 -10.81
N ALA A 319 11.23 31.80 -11.14
CA ALA A 319 11.88 31.17 -12.27
C ALA A 319 11.32 31.63 -13.63
N ARG A 320 10.25 32.45 -13.65
CA ARG A 320 9.50 32.85 -14.85
C ARG A 320 9.00 31.66 -15.67
N ALA A 321 8.75 30.53 -15.01
CA ALA A 321 8.22 29.32 -15.64
C ALA A 321 6.70 29.43 -15.91
N ILE A 322 6.04 30.41 -15.30
CA ILE A 322 4.62 30.72 -15.48
C ILE A 322 4.51 32.10 -16.14
N ALA A 323 3.70 32.19 -17.18
CA ALA A 323 3.46 33.44 -17.88
C ALA A 323 2.84 34.48 -16.92
N PRO A 324 3.34 35.74 -16.92
CA PRO A 324 2.71 36.82 -16.19
C PRO A 324 1.24 36.99 -16.61
N GLY A 325 0.35 37.21 -15.64
CA GLY A 325 -1.08 37.38 -15.92
C GLY A 325 -1.85 36.08 -16.16
N SER A 326 -1.32 34.91 -15.75
CA SER A 326 -2.10 33.67 -15.71
C SER A 326 -3.41 33.88 -14.92
N ALA A 327 -4.51 33.35 -15.46
CA ALA A 327 -5.81 33.36 -14.78
C ALA A 327 -5.87 32.36 -13.61
N ASP A 328 -4.93 31.40 -13.58
CA ASP A 328 -4.86 30.38 -12.53
C ASP A 328 -4.51 31.01 -11.18
N LYS A 329 -5.11 30.45 -10.13
CA LYS A 329 -4.90 30.87 -8.74
C LYS A 329 -4.44 29.69 -7.89
N VAL A 330 -3.64 30.00 -6.88
CA VAL A 330 -3.19 29.03 -5.86
C VAL A 330 -3.67 29.51 -4.50
N LEU A 331 -4.52 28.71 -3.86
CA LEU A 331 -5.18 29.02 -2.60
C LEU A 331 -5.85 30.42 -2.63
N GLY A 332 -6.51 30.71 -3.75
CA GLY A 332 -7.17 31.99 -4.02
C GLY A 332 -6.24 33.17 -4.32
N GLN A 333 -4.92 32.98 -4.30
CA GLN A 333 -3.94 34.02 -4.64
C GLN A 333 -3.60 33.99 -6.14
N PRO A 334 -3.39 35.15 -6.77
CA PRO A 334 -2.81 35.19 -8.11
C PRO A 334 -1.38 34.62 -8.11
N LEU A 335 -0.94 34.09 -9.24
CA LEU A 335 0.42 33.57 -9.44
C LEU A 335 1.45 34.71 -9.59
N GLU A 336 1.58 35.50 -8.53
CA GLU A 336 2.48 36.65 -8.42
C GLU A 336 3.28 36.57 -7.12
N ALA A 337 4.55 36.97 -7.15
CA ALA A 337 5.47 36.76 -6.03
C ALA A 337 4.98 37.43 -4.73
N THR A 338 4.49 38.67 -4.81
CA THR A 338 4.07 39.45 -3.64
C THR A 338 2.82 38.88 -2.94
N PRO A 339 1.69 38.64 -3.62
CA PRO A 339 0.52 38.01 -3.02
C PRO A 339 0.79 36.64 -2.42
N LEU A 340 1.57 35.79 -3.12
CA LEU A 340 1.93 34.46 -2.64
C LEU A 340 2.77 34.53 -1.37
N ARG A 341 3.80 35.38 -1.33
CA ARG A 341 4.65 35.57 -0.14
C ARG A 341 3.87 36.08 1.07
N LEU A 342 2.95 37.02 0.86
CA LEU A 342 2.05 37.48 1.92
C LEU A 342 1.15 36.34 2.44
N ALA A 343 0.69 35.46 1.57
CA ALA A 343 -0.07 34.28 1.96
C ALA A 343 0.76 33.28 2.76
N VAL A 344 2.01 32.99 2.35
CA VAL A 344 2.93 32.14 3.14
C VAL A 344 3.09 32.71 4.55
N GLY A 345 3.28 34.01 4.69
CA GLY A 345 3.39 34.66 5.99
C GLY A 345 2.11 34.58 6.84
N ARG A 346 0.92 34.51 6.24
CA ARG A 346 -0.33 34.27 6.99
C ARG A 346 -0.41 32.82 7.48
N GLU A 347 -0.12 31.86 6.61
CA GLU A 347 -0.16 30.43 6.95
C GLU A 347 0.90 30.06 8.00
N LEU A 348 2.11 30.58 7.91
CA LEU A 348 3.16 30.35 8.93
C LEU A 348 2.77 30.92 10.30
N ARG A 349 2.10 32.07 10.35
CA ARG A 349 1.55 32.61 11.62
C ARG A 349 0.39 31.77 12.14
N ALA A 350 -0.39 31.14 11.26
CA ALA A 350 -1.39 30.17 11.66
C ALA A 350 -0.75 28.92 12.26
N CYS A 351 0.31 28.37 11.62
CA CYS A 351 1.13 27.29 12.18
C CYS A 351 1.66 27.64 13.59
N ALA A 352 2.14 28.87 13.79
CA ALA A 352 2.69 29.32 15.07
C ALA A 352 1.70 29.30 16.24
N ARG A 353 0.38 29.25 15.98
CA ARG A 353 -0.65 29.09 17.03
C ARG A 353 -0.75 27.66 17.57
N PHE A 354 -0.24 26.69 16.82
CA PHE A 354 -0.22 25.27 17.18
C PHE A 354 1.14 24.78 17.68
N ALA A 355 2.13 25.68 17.76
CA ALA A 355 3.47 25.35 18.24
C ALA A 355 3.41 24.83 19.69
N LYS A 356 4.13 23.73 19.97
CA LYS A 356 4.16 23.12 21.30
C LYS A 356 5.12 23.84 22.24
N THR A 357 6.14 24.49 21.67
CA THR A 357 7.15 25.24 22.42
C THR A 357 7.21 26.70 21.97
N ARG A 358 7.69 27.56 22.87
CA ARG A 358 7.92 28.98 22.57
C ARG A 358 9.00 29.15 21.48
N GLU A 359 9.99 28.28 21.45
CA GLU A 359 11.06 28.28 20.45
C GLU A 359 10.51 27.98 19.05
N GLU A 360 9.68 26.94 18.90
CA GLU A 360 8.97 26.64 17.65
C GLU A 360 8.10 27.80 17.20
N GLN A 361 7.38 28.42 18.13
CA GLN A 361 6.53 29.57 17.84
C GLN A 361 7.35 30.76 17.29
N ILE A 362 8.47 31.08 17.93
CA ILE A 362 9.37 32.15 17.49
C ILE A 362 9.92 31.83 16.09
N ALA A 363 10.41 30.61 15.87
CA ALA A 363 10.96 30.19 14.58
C ALA A 363 9.93 30.32 13.43
N LEU A 364 8.67 29.95 13.66
CA LEU A 364 7.60 30.08 12.67
C LEU A 364 7.23 31.54 12.39
N VAL A 365 7.22 32.39 13.41
CA VAL A 365 6.98 33.84 13.25
C VAL A 365 8.12 34.52 12.50
N ASP A 366 9.37 34.16 12.79
CA ASP A 366 10.54 34.69 12.11
C ASP A 366 10.60 34.25 10.65
N ALA A 367 10.26 32.98 10.37
CA ALA A 367 10.05 32.50 9.01
C ALA A 367 8.97 33.33 8.29
N ALA A 368 7.83 33.61 8.95
CA ALA A 368 6.75 34.44 8.38
C ALA A 368 7.16 35.90 8.11
N ASN A 369 8.11 36.43 8.88
CA ASN A 369 8.62 37.78 8.70
C ASN A 369 9.64 37.86 7.56
N THR A 370 10.42 36.79 7.35
CA THR A 370 11.38 36.67 6.24
C THR A 370 10.69 36.66 4.88
N GLU A 371 9.46 36.13 4.81
CA GLU A 371 8.65 36.11 3.58
C GLU A 371 8.08 37.49 3.22
N ARG A 372 8.21 38.53 4.07
CA ARG A 372 7.66 39.86 3.75
C ARG A 372 8.33 40.44 2.49
N PRO A 373 7.55 40.91 1.50
CA PRO A 373 8.10 41.61 0.34
C PRO A 373 8.94 42.81 0.79
N ARG A 374 10.16 42.95 0.26
CA ARG A 374 10.96 44.16 0.48
C ARG A 374 10.29 45.32 -0.26
N THR A 375 9.63 46.21 0.48
CA THR A 375 9.28 47.54 -0.03
C THR A 375 10.58 48.32 -0.21
N LEU A 376 10.99 48.55 -1.46
CA LEU A 376 11.95 49.62 -1.76
C LEU A 376 11.22 50.93 -1.47
N LEU A 377 11.70 51.64 -0.44
CA LEU A 377 11.26 53.01 -0.12
C LEU A 377 11.81 53.98 -1.16
#